data_AF-A0A257NDC6-F1
#
_entry.id   AF-A0A257NDC6-F1
#
_cell.length_a   1.000
_cell.length_b   1.000
_cell.length_c   1.000
_cell.angle_alpha   90.00
_cell.angle_beta   90.00
_cell.angle_gamma   90.00
#
_symmetry.space_group_name_H-M   'P 1'
#
loop_
_entity.id
_entity.type
_entity.pdbx_description
1 polymer ?
#
loop_
_entity_poly.entity_id
_entity_poly.type
_entity_poly.pdbx_seq_one_letter_code
_entity_poly.pdbx_strand_id
1 'polypeptide(L)'
;MRPNDLKRTPMEAWRIMTLYEKFEQIVALILTFIISVVIIASLFKLTENVFLLIFKSVDSIQQHSLQQTFGMIMSVLIALEFKHSILKVVARIDSIIKVKTVILIAILAISRKFIILDVDKYPPSTIIALSASVLSLGVVYWLMRERDDRY
;
A
#
# COMPACT_ATOMS: atom_id res chain seq x y z
N MET A 1 -15.14 -44.82 -24.19
CA MET A 1 -15.45 -43.48 -24.75
C MET A 1 -16.97 -43.29 -24.76
N ARG A 2 -17.52 -42.31 -24.04
CA ARG A 2 -18.90 -41.83 -24.22
C ARG A 2 -18.83 -40.38 -24.73
N PRO A 3 -19.51 -40.02 -25.82
CA PRO A 3 -19.46 -38.68 -26.38
C PRO A 3 -20.58 -37.84 -25.78
N ASN A 4 -20.26 -36.85 -24.94
CA ASN A 4 -21.19 -35.75 -24.66
C ASN A 4 -20.51 -34.47 -24.15
N ASP A 5 -19.35 -34.13 -24.73
CA ASP A 5 -18.68 -32.84 -24.51
C ASP A 5 -19.24 -31.75 -25.43
N LEU A 6 -20.57 -31.60 -25.41
CA LEU A 6 -21.25 -30.49 -26.10
C LEU A 6 -21.03 -29.21 -25.28
N LYS A 7 -19.94 -28.52 -25.64
CA LYS A 7 -19.79 -27.06 -25.70
C LYS A 7 -20.69 -26.28 -24.74
N ARG A 8 -20.24 -26.14 -23.49
CA ARG A 8 -20.68 -25.02 -22.66
C ARG A 8 -20.17 -23.74 -23.32
N THR A 9 -21.10 -22.90 -23.78
CA THR A 9 -20.79 -21.61 -24.39
C THR A 9 -20.21 -20.65 -23.34
N PRO A 10 -19.23 -19.78 -23.68
CA PRO A 10 -18.63 -18.86 -22.71
C PRO A 10 -19.59 -17.77 -22.18
N MET A 11 -20.76 -17.62 -22.80
CA MET A 11 -21.68 -16.50 -22.57
C MET A 11 -22.65 -16.72 -21.40
N GLU A 12 -22.85 -17.96 -20.94
CA GLU A 12 -23.77 -18.23 -19.81
C GLU A 12 -23.12 -18.08 -18.43
N ALA A 13 -21.79 -18.01 -18.35
CA ALA A 13 -21.07 -17.73 -17.10
C ALA A 13 -21.14 -16.25 -16.67
N TRP A 14 -21.59 -15.34 -17.54
CA TRP A 14 -21.60 -13.89 -17.29
C TRP A 14 -22.86 -13.38 -16.57
N ARG A 15 -23.90 -14.20 -16.46
CA ARG A 15 -25.24 -13.73 -16.10
C ARG A 15 -25.64 -13.99 -14.65
N ILE A 16 -24.69 -14.38 -13.81
CA ILE A 16 -24.87 -14.47 -12.35
C ILE A 16 -23.66 -13.88 -11.63
N MET A 17 -23.18 -12.69 -12.04
CA MET A 17 -22.44 -11.87 -11.08
C MET A 17 -23.41 -11.47 -9.97
N THR A 18 -23.17 -11.95 -8.76
CA THR A 18 -23.97 -11.61 -7.57
C THR A 18 -23.98 -10.08 -7.41
N LEU A 19 -25.07 -9.51 -6.88
CA LEU A 19 -25.17 -8.04 -6.63
C LEU A 19 -23.95 -7.49 -5.86
N TYR A 20 -23.41 -8.33 -4.97
CA TYR A 20 -22.20 -8.09 -4.20
C TYR A 20 -20.98 -7.79 -5.08
N GLU A 21 -20.76 -8.56 -6.14
CA GLU A 21 -19.61 -8.37 -7.02
C GLU A 21 -19.66 -7.08 -7.84
N LYS A 22 -20.85 -6.69 -8.30
CA LYS A 22 -21.03 -5.41 -8.99
C LYS A 22 -20.78 -4.24 -8.03
N PHE A 23 -21.21 -4.37 -6.79
CA PHE A 23 -20.92 -3.41 -5.74
C PHE A 23 -19.41 -3.29 -5.49
N GLU A 24 -18.69 -4.40 -5.35
CA GLU A 24 -17.22 -4.40 -5.18
C GLU A 24 -16.50 -3.70 -6.35
N GLN A 25 -16.92 -3.96 -7.58
CA GLN A 25 -16.33 -3.31 -8.76
C GLN A 25 -16.55 -1.79 -8.77
N ILE A 26 -17.76 -1.33 -8.43
CA ILE A 26 -18.06 0.10 -8.34
C ILE A 26 -17.20 0.76 -7.27
N VAL A 27 -17.13 0.17 -6.07
CA VAL A 27 -16.31 0.68 -4.96
C VAL A 27 -14.84 0.74 -5.37
N ALA A 28 -14.31 -0.32 -5.96
CA ALA A 28 -12.92 -0.38 -6.36
C ALA A 28 -12.56 0.61 -7.48
N LEU A 29 -13.47 0.89 -8.41
CA LEU A 29 -13.31 1.92 -9.44
C LEU A 29 -13.22 3.31 -8.80
N ILE A 30 -14.14 3.62 -7.87
CA ILE A 30 -14.14 4.90 -7.13
C ILE A 30 -12.84 5.05 -6.33
N LEU A 31 -12.44 4.01 -5.60
CA LEU A 31 -11.19 4.00 -4.83
C LEU A 31 -9.96 4.21 -5.73
N THR A 32 -9.91 3.53 -6.87
CA THR A 32 -8.80 3.66 -7.84
C THR A 32 -8.70 5.09 -8.38
N PHE A 33 -9.84 5.72 -8.66
CA PHE A 33 -9.88 7.11 -9.10
C PHE A 33 -9.37 8.06 -8.01
N ILE A 34 -9.89 7.95 -6.78
CA ILE A 34 -9.48 8.78 -5.64
C ILE A 34 -7.98 8.63 -5.36
N ILE A 35 -7.47 7.39 -5.28
CA ILE A 35 -6.05 7.12 -5.02
C ILE A 35 -5.18 7.70 -6.15
N SER A 36 -5.63 7.62 -7.41
CA SER A 36 -4.89 8.20 -8.54
C SER A 36 -4.77 9.72 -8.42
N VAL A 37 -5.82 10.41 -8.00
CA VAL A 37 -5.76 11.87 -7.72
C VAL A 37 -4.79 12.17 -6.58
N VAL A 38 -4.83 11.39 -5.49
CA VAL A 38 -3.90 11.53 -4.35
C VAL A 38 -2.44 11.33 -4.78
N ILE A 39 -2.16 10.34 -5.63
CA ILE A 39 -0.81 10.09 -6.16
C ILE A 39 -0.31 11.31 -6.95
N ILE A 40 -1.13 11.84 -7.86
CA ILE A 40 -0.74 13.00 -8.69
C ILE A 40 -0.47 14.23 -7.80
N ALA A 41 -1.37 14.53 -6.85
CA ALA A 41 -1.19 15.63 -5.92
C ALA A 41 0.08 15.47 -5.05
N SER A 42 0.34 14.25 -4.58
CA SER A 42 1.52 13.94 -3.76
C SER A 42 2.81 14.04 -4.56
N LEU A 43 2.83 13.58 -5.81
CA LEU A 43 3.97 13.72 -6.72
C LEU A 43 4.26 15.19 -7.04
N PHE A 44 3.23 16.00 -7.28
CA PHE A 44 3.41 17.43 -7.49
C PHE A 44 4.05 18.09 -6.26
N LYS A 45 3.54 17.81 -5.05
CA LYS A 45 4.10 18.33 -3.80
C LYS A 45 5.53 17.86 -3.54
N LEU A 46 5.82 16.59 -3.81
CA LEU A 46 7.17 16.03 -3.70
C LEU A 46 8.13 16.75 -4.66
N THR A 47 7.70 16.98 -5.90
CA THR A 47 8.51 17.66 -6.92
C THR A 47 8.80 19.10 -6.53
N GLU A 48 7.79 19.83 -6.06
CA GLU A 48 7.93 21.19 -5.50
C GLU A 48 8.97 21.21 -4.36
N ASN A 49 8.85 20.28 -3.41
CA ASN A 49 9.74 20.19 -2.27
C ASN A 49 11.20 19.86 -2.68
N VAL A 50 11.39 18.90 -3.58
CA VAL A 50 12.72 18.54 -4.10
C VAL A 50 13.33 19.69 -4.90
N PHE A 51 12.53 20.39 -5.70
CA PHE A 51 12.99 21.57 -6.43
C PHE A 51 13.47 22.67 -5.48
N LEU A 52 12.68 22.97 -4.44
CA LEU A 52 13.08 23.95 -3.42
C LEU A 52 14.35 23.53 -2.68
N LEU A 53 14.50 22.24 -2.35
CA LEU A 53 15.69 21.70 -1.69
C LEU A 53 16.96 21.89 -2.54
N ILE A 54 16.88 21.69 -3.86
CA ILE A 54 18.03 21.79 -4.77
C ILE A 54 18.38 23.24 -5.08
N PHE A 55 17.38 24.08 -5.38
CA PHE A 55 17.61 25.40 -5.96
C PHE A 55 17.59 26.55 -4.95
N LYS A 56 16.98 26.38 -3.78
CA LYS A 56 16.74 27.47 -2.82
C LYS A 56 17.59 27.38 -1.55
N SER A 57 18.39 26.34 -1.41
CA SER A 57 19.08 26.01 -0.16
C SER A 57 20.59 26.04 -0.34
N VAL A 58 21.21 27.21 -0.07
CA VAL A 58 22.67 27.33 0.12
C VAL A 58 23.08 26.84 1.53
N ASP A 59 22.12 26.60 2.44
CA ASP A 59 22.38 26.27 3.86
C ASP A 59 21.40 25.24 4.49
N SER A 60 20.54 24.58 3.68
CA SER A 60 19.33 23.86 4.16
C SER A 60 19.29 22.35 3.87
N ILE A 61 20.44 21.70 3.58
CA ILE A 61 20.58 20.23 3.74
C ILE A 61 20.70 19.91 5.24
N GLN A 62 19.67 20.26 5.98
CA GLN A 62 19.49 19.88 7.37
C GLN A 62 18.72 18.56 7.42
N GLN A 63 18.98 17.75 8.44
CA GLN A 63 18.36 16.43 8.61
C GLN A 63 16.83 16.48 8.49
N HIS A 64 16.21 17.55 9.00
CA HIS A 64 14.77 17.77 8.94
C HIS A 64 14.19 17.87 7.52
N SER A 65 14.85 18.58 6.59
CA SER A 65 14.36 18.75 5.20
C SER A 65 14.42 17.43 4.41
N LEU A 66 15.48 16.64 4.62
CA LEU A 66 15.62 15.31 4.02
C LEU A 66 14.58 14.33 4.60
N GLN A 67 14.39 14.36 5.92
CA GLN A 67 13.40 13.55 6.63
C GLN A 67 11.97 13.79 6.12
N GLN A 68 11.61 15.06 5.92
CA GLN A 68 10.32 15.43 5.31
C GLN A 68 10.18 14.88 3.88
N THR A 69 11.23 14.99 3.06
CA THR A 69 11.25 14.49 1.69
C THR A 69 11.04 12.97 1.64
N PHE A 70 11.78 12.22 2.47
CA PHE A 70 11.58 10.77 2.58
C PHE A 70 10.17 10.41 3.06
N GLY A 71 9.62 11.18 3.99
CA GLY A 71 8.23 11.03 4.44
C GLY A 71 7.19 11.22 3.33
N MET A 72 7.42 12.14 2.41
CA MET A 72 6.59 12.35 1.21
C MET A 72 6.73 11.20 0.21
N ILE A 73 7.96 10.74 -0.06
CA ILE A 73 8.23 9.58 -0.93
C ILE A 73 7.49 8.34 -0.41
N MET A 74 7.61 8.05 0.88
CA MET A 74 6.91 6.93 1.52
C MET A 74 5.39 7.04 1.36
N SER A 75 4.84 8.25 1.46
CA SER A 75 3.39 8.47 1.26
C SER A 75 2.96 8.14 -0.18
N VAL A 76 3.79 8.47 -1.17
CA VAL A 76 3.54 8.09 -2.58
C VAL A 76 3.63 6.58 -2.77
N LEU A 77 4.64 5.92 -2.18
CA LEU A 77 4.78 4.46 -2.24
C LEU A 77 3.56 3.74 -1.63
N ILE A 78 3.08 4.19 -0.47
CA ILE A 78 1.86 3.66 0.16
C ILE A 78 0.67 3.77 -0.80
N ALA A 79 0.48 4.93 -1.44
CA ALA A 79 -0.64 5.14 -2.36
C ALA A 79 -0.54 4.26 -3.62
N LEU A 80 0.66 4.08 -4.16
CA LEU A 80 0.91 3.18 -5.30
C LEU A 80 0.61 1.72 -4.93
N GLU A 81 1.08 1.26 -3.77
CA GLU A 81 0.81 -0.09 -3.28
C GLU A 81 -0.69 -0.33 -3.03
N PHE A 82 -1.41 0.66 -2.46
CA PHE A 82 -2.86 0.57 -2.32
C PHE A 82 -3.57 0.48 -3.67
N LYS A 83 -3.21 1.33 -4.65
CA LYS A 83 -3.77 1.25 -6.01
C LYS A 83 -3.55 -0.13 -6.61
N HIS A 84 -2.33 -0.67 -6.51
CA HIS A 84 -1.99 -2.00 -7.01
C HIS A 84 -2.78 -3.11 -6.29
N SER A 85 -2.93 -3.01 -4.98
CA SER A 85 -3.73 -3.96 -4.19
C SER A 85 -5.20 -3.95 -4.59
N ILE A 86 -5.79 -2.77 -4.80
CA ILE A 86 -7.19 -2.64 -5.25
C ILE A 86 -7.36 -3.17 -6.69
N LEU A 87 -6.44 -2.85 -7.60
CA LEU A 87 -6.51 -3.34 -8.97
C LEU A 87 -6.43 -4.86 -9.07
N LYS A 88 -5.63 -5.51 -8.21
CA LYS A 88 -5.59 -6.99 -8.12
C LYS A 88 -6.92 -7.60 -7.68
N VAL A 89 -7.64 -6.95 -6.77
CA VAL A 89 -8.99 -7.38 -6.35
C VAL A 89 -9.96 -7.27 -7.52
N VAL A 90 -9.94 -6.15 -8.25
CA VAL A 90 -10.81 -5.93 -9.43
C VAL A 90 -10.52 -6.94 -10.53
N ALA A 91 -9.25 -7.28 -10.76
CA ALA A 91 -8.84 -8.23 -11.78
C ALA A 91 -9.27 -9.68 -11.48
N ARG A 92 -9.81 -9.98 -10.29
CA ARG A 92 -10.25 -11.31 -9.85
C ARG A 92 -9.22 -12.42 -10.02
N ILE A 93 -7.94 -12.08 -10.12
CA ILE A 93 -6.87 -13.05 -10.31
C ILE A 93 -6.68 -13.87 -9.02
N ASP A 94 -7.06 -13.32 -7.86
CA ASP A 94 -7.16 -14.01 -6.58
C ASP A 94 -8.27 -13.31 -5.77
N SER A 95 -9.39 -13.96 -5.45
CA SER A 95 -10.51 -13.33 -4.72
C SER A 95 -10.23 -13.06 -3.23
N ILE A 96 -8.96 -12.89 -2.86
CA ILE A 96 -8.50 -12.62 -1.51
C ILE A 96 -7.41 -11.57 -1.64
N ILE A 97 -7.60 -10.40 -1.02
CA ILE A 97 -6.50 -9.45 -0.81
C ILE A 97 -5.37 -10.26 -0.17
N LYS A 98 -4.24 -10.45 -0.85
CA LYS A 98 -3.09 -11.16 -0.28
C LYS A 98 -2.76 -10.46 1.02
N VAL A 99 -3.08 -11.09 2.15
CA VAL A 99 -2.94 -10.51 3.49
C VAL A 99 -1.49 -10.05 3.71
N LYS A 100 -0.55 -10.76 3.06
CA LYS A 100 0.87 -10.40 2.93
C LYS A 100 1.10 -8.98 2.40
N THR A 101 0.39 -8.55 1.35
CA THR A 101 0.50 -7.19 0.77
C THR A 101 0.03 -6.14 1.76
N VAL A 102 -1.10 -6.39 2.44
CA VAL A 102 -1.65 -5.45 3.44
C VAL A 102 -0.69 -5.28 4.61
N ILE A 103 -0.08 -6.38 5.07
CA ILE A 103 0.92 -6.34 6.13
C ILE A 103 2.18 -5.61 5.69
N LEU A 104 2.63 -5.81 4.45
CA LEU A 104 3.75 -5.05 3.89
C LEU A 104 3.47 -3.55 3.88
N ILE A 105 2.26 -3.16 3.49
CA ILE A 105 1.81 -1.75 3.53
C ILE A 105 1.77 -1.25 4.98
N ALA A 106 1.29 -2.04 5.93
CA ALA A 106 1.25 -1.68 7.35
C ALA A 106 2.66 -1.46 7.93
N ILE A 107 3.60 -2.33 7.60
CA ILE A 107 5.02 -2.20 7.96
C ILE A 107 5.57 -0.91 7.35
N LEU A 108 5.34 -0.66 6.05
CA LEU A 108 5.81 0.54 5.36
C LEU A 108 5.21 1.82 5.98
N ALA A 109 3.94 1.80 6.36
CA ALA A 109 3.26 2.91 7.01
C ALA A 109 3.83 3.24 8.40
N ILE A 110 4.24 2.23 9.18
CA ILE A 110 4.90 2.45 10.47
C ILE A 110 6.36 2.86 10.29
N SER A 111 7.06 2.30 9.31
CA SER A 111 8.40 2.75 8.93
C SER A 111 8.43 4.25 8.62
N ARG A 112 7.38 4.81 8.01
CA ARG A 112 7.25 6.27 7.83
C ARG A 112 7.27 7.04 9.15
N LYS A 113 6.58 6.55 10.20
CA LYS A 113 6.60 7.20 11.52
C LYS A 113 7.98 7.13 12.17
N PHE A 114 8.73 6.05 11.95
CA PHE A 114 10.12 5.91 12.39
C PHE A 114 11.07 6.86 11.67
N ILE A 115 10.96 6.96 10.34
CA ILE A 115 11.81 7.85 9.55
C ILE A 115 11.63 9.29 10.00
N ILE A 116 10.40 9.72 10.30
CA ILE A 116 10.06 11.10 10.71
C ILE A 116 10.28 11.35 12.22
N LEU A 117 10.67 10.34 12.99
CA LEU A 117 10.87 10.47 14.42
C LEU A 117 12.13 11.28 14.73
N ASP A 118 11.98 12.33 15.52
CA ASP A 118 13.08 13.15 16.06
C ASP A 118 13.34 12.70 17.50
N VAL A 119 14.35 11.85 17.69
CA VAL A 119 14.63 11.16 18.96
C VAL A 119 14.82 12.14 20.12
N ASP A 120 15.28 13.36 19.84
CA ASP A 120 15.53 14.38 20.86
C ASP A 120 14.24 15.07 21.35
N LYS A 121 13.14 14.96 20.60
CA LYS A 121 11.85 15.60 20.93
C LYS A 121 10.83 14.67 21.58
N TYR A 122 11.01 13.35 21.48
CA TYR A 122 10.04 12.38 21.99
C TYR A 122 10.51 11.74 23.30
N PRO A 123 9.60 11.52 24.27
CA PRO A 123 9.97 10.83 25.49
C PRO A 123 10.40 9.39 25.17
N PRO A 124 11.35 8.81 25.91
CA PRO A 124 11.86 7.45 25.67
C PRO A 124 10.75 6.39 25.61
N SER A 125 9.67 6.57 26.37
CA SER A 125 8.49 5.70 26.36
C SER A 125 7.84 5.59 24.97
N THR A 126 7.79 6.68 24.21
CA THR A 126 7.23 6.69 22.85
C THR A 126 8.09 5.87 21.89
N ILE A 127 9.42 5.99 22.01
CA ILE A 127 10.37 5.24 21.18
C ILE A 127 10.27 3.74 21.45
N ILE A 128 10.12 3.35 22.72
CA ILE A 128 9.92 1.96 23.14
C ILE A 128 8.60 1.42 22.59
N ALA A 129 7.49 2.18 22.70
CA ALA A 129 6.20 1.78 22.15
C ALA A 129 6.22 1.61 20.62
N LEU A 130 6.93 2.51 19.91
CA LEU A 130 7.11 2.42 18.46
C LEU A 130 7.91 1.16 18.10
N SER A 131 9.00 0.88 18.83
CA SER A 131 9.86 -0.29 18.62
C SER A 131 9.11 -1.59 18.87
N ALA A 132 8.31 -1.66 19.95
CA ALA A 132 7.45 -2.79 20.24
C ALA A 132 6.40 -3.03 19.14
N SER A 133 5.83 -1.95 18.57
CA SER A 133 4.87 -2.05 17.47
C SER A 133 5.51 -2.63 16.21
N VAL A 134 6.73 -2.20 15.86
CA VAL A 134 7.48 -2.76 14.70
C VAL A 134 7.84 -4.22 14.92
N LEU A 135 8.31 -4.58 16.12
CA LEU A 135 8.62 -5.97 16.45
C LEU A 135 7.37 -6.86 16.34
N SER A 136 6.22 -6.40 16.87
CA SER A 136 4.95 -7.13 16.77
C SER A 136 4.56 -7.39 15.32
N LEU A 137 4.70 -6.40 14.43
CA LEU A 137 4.40 -6.58 13.01
C LEU A 137 5.42 -7.45 12.29
N GLY A 138 6.69 -7.38 12.67
CA GLY A 138 7.73 -8.27 12.19
C GLY A 138 7.43 -9.73 12.51
N VAL A 139 6.95 -10.01 13.73
CA VAL A 139 6.53 -11.35 14.16
C VAL A 139 5.31 -11.83 13.35
N VAL A 140 4.30 -10.98 13.16
CA VAL A 140 3.12 -11.32 12.34
C VAL A 140 3.52 -11.65 10.89
N TYR A 141 4.43 -10.85 10.31
CA TYR A 141 4.94 -11.10 8.97
C TYR A 141 5.74 -12.41 8.87
N TRP A 142 6.62 -12.68 9.84
CA TRP A 142 7.39 -13.92 9.88
C TRP A 142 6.48 -15.15 9.99
N LEU A 143 5.52 -15.13 10.91
CA LEU A 143 4.59 -16.24 11.10
C LEU A 143 3.75 -16.53 9.85
N MET A 144 3.34 -15.48 9.14
CA MET A 144 2.62 -15.66 7.87
C MET A 144 3.50 -16.20 6.75
N ARG A 145 4.74 -15.72 6.65
CA ARG A 145 5.70 -16.26 5.66
C ARG A 145 5.97 -17.74 5.89
N GLU A 146 6.15 -18.17 7.15
CA GLU A 146 6.36 -19.57 7.52
C GLU A 146 5.14 -20.49 7.20
N ARG A 147 3.97 -19.92 6.92
CA ARG A 147 2.78 -20.65 6.48
C ARG A 147 2.72 -20.75 4.95
N ASP A 148 3.15 -19.71 4.25
CA ASP A 148 3.27 -19.71 2.78
C ASP A 148 4.35 -20.71 2.32
N ASP A 149 5.50 -20.78 3.01
CA ASP A 149 6.63 -21.64 2.62
C ASP A 149 6.38 -23.15 2.89
N ARG A 150 5.26 -23.50 3.53
CA ARG A 150 4.85 -24.88 3.87
C ARG A 150 3.80 -25.49 2.93
N TYR A 151 3.38 -24.77 1.90
CA TYR A 151 2.45 -25.22 0.86
C TYR A 151 3.06 -25.02 -0.53
#